data_AF-A0A7V0XR72-F1
#
_entry.id   AF-A0A7V0XR72-F1
#
_cell.length_a   1.000
_cell.length_b   1.000
_cell.length_c   1.000
_cell.angle_alpha   90.00
_cell.angle_beta   90.00
_cell.angle_gamma   90.00
#
_symmetry.space_group_name_H-M   'P 1'
#
loop_
_entity.id
_entity.type
_entity.pdbx_description
1 polymer ?
#
loop_
_entity_poly.entity_id
_entity_poly.type
_entity_poly.pdbx_seq_one_letter_code
_entity_poly.pdbx_strand_id
1 'polypeptide(L)'
;MLIFGAFMAIASVVTGGGEHFAGRHQQIGLAALLFSGFTAFLGYYSFYTGNKKAVMAAHRWLGRLSLACILFTLTLGLIMIGII
;
A
#
# COMPACT_ATOMS: atom_id res chain seq x y z
N MET A 1 9.43 -1.98 12.44
CA MET A 1 8.75 -3.30 12.32
C MET A 1 7.96 -3.47 11.02
N LEU A 2 7.19 -2.49 10.55
CA LEU A 2 6.47 -2.56 9.26
C LEU A 2 7.37 -2.81 8.03
N ILE A 3 8.57 -2.23 8.00
CA ILE A 3 9.53 -2.37 6.89
C ILE A 3 9.95 -3.83 6.71
N PHE A 4 10.23 -4.55 7.81
CA PHE A 4 10.59 -5.97 7.75
C PHE A 4 9.45 -6.84 7.19
N GLY A 5 8.19 -6.51 7.53
CA GLY A 5 7.03 -7.19 6.96
C GLY A 5 6.90 -6.98 5.45
N ALA A 6 7.14 -5.76 4.96
CA ALA A 6 7.15 -5.46 3.53
C ALA A 6 8.29 -6.19 2.79
N PHE A 7 9.49 -6.23 3.38
CA PHE A 7 10.63 -6.98 2.81
C PHE A 7 10.37 -8.49 2.76
N MET A 8 9.77 -9.08 3.80
CA MET A 8 9.41 -10.49 3.81
C MET A 8 8.33 -10.82 2.78
N ALA A 9 7.34 -9.93 2.60
CA ALA A 9 6.34 -10.09 1.56
C ALA A 9 6.97 -10.05 0.16
N ILE A 10 7.84 -9.08 -0.12
CA ILE A 10 8.56 -8.99 -1.40
C ILE A 10 9.49 -10.20 -1.59
N ALA A 11 10.20 -10.63 -0.55
CA ALA A 11 11.06 -11.81 -0.61
C ALA A 11 10.25 -13.07 -0.94
N SER A 12 9.07 -13.25 -0.34
CA SER A 12 8.19 -14.38 -0.64
C SER A 12 7.65 -14.36 -2.07
N VAL A 13 7.46 -13.16 -2.64
CA VAL A 13 7.07 -12.96 -4.04
C VAL A 13 8.20 -13.37 -4.98
N VAL A 14 9.42 -12.94 -4.69
CA VAL A 14 10.60 -13.20 -5.52
C VAL A 14 11.03 -14.66 -5.46
N THR A 15 10.91 -15.33 -4.32
CA THR A 15 11.31 -16.74 -4.15
C THR A 15 10.20 -17.74 -4.54
N GLY A 16 8.94 -17.30 -4.64
CA GLY A 16 7.79 -18.18 -4.84
C GLY A 16 7.54 -18.70 -6.27
N GLY A 17 8.24 -18.20 -7.29
CA GLY A 17 8.29 -18.78 -8.65
C GLY A 17 6.99 -18.88 -9.49
N GLY A 18 5.81 -18.57 -8.94
CA GLY A 18 4.51 -18.61 -9.65
C GLY A 18 4.07 -17.29 -10.29
N GLU A 19 2.89 -17.26 -10.94
CA GLU A 19 2.22 -16.04 -11.46
C GLU A 19 1.79 -15.11 -10.30
N HIS A 20 2.79 -14.50 -9.64
CA HIS A 20 2.69 -13.89 -8.33
C HIS A 20 1.93 -12.54 -8.30
N PHE A 21 1.45 -12.07 -9.47
CA PHE A 21 0.64 -10.87 -9.64
C PHE A 21 -0.73 -11.14 -10.24
N ALA A 22 -1.10 -12.41 -10.46
CA ALA A 22 -2.42 -12.76 -10.98
C ALA A 22 -3.52 -12.65 -9.91
N GLY A 23 -3.16 -12.75 -8.63
CA GLY A 23 -4.11 -12.68 -7.52
C GLY A 23 -4.61 -11.26 -7.24
N ARG A 24 -5.93 -11.08 -7.11
CA ARG A 24 -6.55 -9.80 -6.71
C ARG A 24 -5.99 -9.25 -5.38
N HIS A 25 -5.62 -10.13 -4.44
CA HIS A 25 -4.96 -9.74 -3.19
C HIS A 25 -3.59 -9.08 -3.42
N GLN A 26 -2.76 -9.66 -4.28
CA GLN A 26 -1.43 -9.13 -4.59
C GLN A 26 -1.52 -7.80 -5.36
N GLN A 27 -2.44 -7.70 -6.32
CA GLN A 27 -2.64 -6.46 -7.10
C GLN A 27 -3.09 -5.28 -6.23
N ILE A 28 -4.09 -5.51 -5.36
CA ILE A 28 -4.61 -4.45 -4.48
C ILE A 28 -3.61 -4.13 -3.36
N GLY A 29 -2.87 -5.14 -2.88
CA GLY A 29 -1.77 -4.94 -1.94
C GLY A 29 -0.63 -4.08 -2.52
N LEU A 30 -0.27 -4.30 -3.79
CA LEU A 30 0.71 -3.45 -4.48
C LEU A 30 0.22 -2.01 -4.63
N ALA A 31 -1.04 -1.82 -5.04
CA ALA A 31 -1.64 -0.49 -5.14
C ALA A 31 -1.65 0.24 -3.78
N ALA A 32 -1.99 -0.46 -2.70
CA ALA A 32 -1.94 0.07 -1.34
C ALA A 32 -0.52 0.52 -0.95
N LEU A 33 0.50 -0.27 -1.32
CA LEU A 33 1.90 0.05 -1.04
C LEU A 33 2.36 1.29 -1.81
N LEU A 34 2.01 1.39 -3.10
CA LEU A 34 2.31 2.57 -3.92
C LEU A 34 1.61 3.82 -3.39
N PHE A 35 0.32 3.74 -3.06
CA PHE A 35 -0.41 4.88 -2.48
C PHE A 35 0.14 5.31 -1.13
N SER A 36 0.55 4.38 -0.27
CA SER A 36 1.26 4.72 0.97
C SER A 36 2.58 5.43 0.70
N GLY A 37 3.37 4.95 -0.27
CA GLY A 37 4.63 5.59 -0.68
C GLY A 37 4.41 7.03 -1.19
N PHE A 38 3.44 7.23 -2.07
CA PHE A 38 3.07 8.57 -2.55
C PHE A 38 2.52 9.46 -1.44
N THR A 39 1.74 8.90 -0.50
CA THR A 39 1.25 9.64 0.68
C THR A 39 2.43 10.15 1.53
N ALA A 40 3.41 9.29 1.81
CA ALA A 40 4.61 9.68 2.55
C ALA A 40 5.42 10.75 1.80
N PHE A 41 5.61 10.57 0.49
CA PHE A 41 6.29 11.56 -0.35
C PHE A 41 5.58 12.91 -0.35
N LEU A 42 4.25 12.94 -0.53
CA LEU A 42 3.45 14.17 -0.47
C LEU A 42 3.53 14.84 0.90
N GLY A 43 3.57 14.05 1.98
CA GLY A 43 3.76 14.55 3.34
C GLY A 43 5.09 15.29 3.48
N TYR A 44 6.17 14.69 2.97
CA TYR A 44 7.50 15.32 2.95
C TYR A 44 7.56 16.55 2.02
N TYR A 45 7.02 16.43 0.81
CA TYR A 45 6.99 17.51 -0.17
C TYR A 45 6.17 18.71 0.31
N SER A 46 5.21 18.51 1.22
CA SER A 46 4.40 19.59 1.81
C SER A 46 5.23 20.65 2.55
N PHE A 47 6.48 20.35 2.93
CA PHE A 47 7.40 21.29 3.58
C PHE A 47 8.12 22.21 2.60
N TYR A 48 8.20 21.85 1.32
CA TYR A 48 8.98 22.57 0.30
C TYR A 48 8.12 23.28 -0.75
N THR A 49 6.81 23.00 -0.79
CA THR A 49 5.90 23.58 -1.79
C THR A 49 5.32 24.93 -1.37
N GLY A 50 5.17 25.85 -2.33
CA GLY A 50 4.42 27.10 -2.15
C GLY A 50 2.89 26.88 -2.05
N ASN A 51 2.37 25.75 -2.53
CA ASN A 51 0.93 25.43 -2.49
C ASN A 51 0.63 24.27 -1.52
N LYS A 52 0.95 24.49 -0.25
CA LYS A 52 0.78 23.51 0.83
C LYS A 52 -0.65 22.99 0.96
N LYS A 53 -1.66 23.82 0.70
CA LYS A 53 -3.08 23.43 0.81
C LYS A 53 -3.43 22.32 -0.18
N ALA A 54 -3.04 22.48 -1.45
CA ALA A 54 -3.29 21.47 -2.48
C ALA A 54 -2.55 20.15 -2.18
N VAL A 55 -1.28 20.23 -1.79
CA VAL A 55 -0.47 19.03 -1.45
C VAL A 55 -1.03 18.31 -0.23
N MET A 56 -1.46 19.02 0.81
CA MET A 56 -2.09 18.41 1.98
C MET A 56 -3.46 17.81 1.68
N ALA A 57 -4.23 18.40 0.75
CA ALA A 57 -5.48 17.80 0.28
C ALA A 57 -5.23 16.47 -0.44
N ALA A 58 -4.23 16.45 -1.35
CA ALA A 58 -3.81 15.23 -2.04
C ALA A 58 -3.28 14.18 -1.04
N HIS A 59 -2.42 14.55 -0.10
CA HIS A 59 -1.91 13.67 0.96
C HIS A 59 -3.04 13.02 1.76
N ARG A 60 -4.06 13.79 2.17
CA ARG A 60 -5.20 13.26 2.94
C ARG A 60 -6.05 12.30 2.11
N TRP A 61 -6.32 12.63 0.85
CA TRP A 61 -7.12 11.77 -0.03
C TRP A 61 -6.38 10.47 -0.39
N LEU A 62 -5.10 10.55 -0.76
CA LEU A 62 -4.27 9.38 -1.01
C LEU A 62 -4.09 8.52 0.24
N GLY A 63 -3.94 9.13 1.42
CA GLY A 63 -3.88 8.40 2.68
C GLY A 63 -5.17 7.63 2.98
N ARG A 64 -6.34 8.24 2.75
CA ARG A 64 -7.65 7.56 2.90
C ARG A 64 -7.81 6.41 1.91
N LEU A 65 -7.44 6.63 0.64
CA LEU A 65 -7.49 5.61 -0.41
C LEU A 65 -6.56 4.43 -0.07
N SER A 66 -5.34 4.72 0.38
CA SER A 66 -4.38 3.73 0.84
C SER A 66 -4.95 2.89 1.98
N LEU A 67 -5.52 3.52 3.00
CA LEU A 67 -6.11 2.83 4.14
C LEU A 67 -7.26 1.90 3.72
N ALA A 68 -8.13 2.36 2.80
CA ALA A 68 -9.19 1.52 2.24
C ALA A 68 -8.62 0.29 1.50
N CYS A 69 -7.58 0.47 0.68
CA CYS A 69 -6.93 -0.64 -0.03
C CYS A 69 -6.23 -1.62 0.94
N ILE A 70 -5.63 -1.12 2.02
CA ILE A 70 -5.01 -1.95 3.07
C ILE A 70 -6.07 -2.82 3.74
N LEU A 71 -7.19 -2.23 4.19
CA LEU A 71 -8.27 -2.98 4.83
C LEU A 71 -8.85 -4.03 3.89
N PHE A 72 -9.11 -3.66 2.63
CA PHE A 72 -9.63 -4.59 1.64
C PHE A 72 -8.67 -5.75 1.37
N THR A 73 -7.38 -5.45 1.20
CA THR A 73 -6.34 -6.46 0.99
C THR A 73 -6.19 -7.37 2.20
N LEU A 74 -6.26 -6.82 3.41
CA LEU A 74 -6.22 -7.57 4.66
C LEU A 74 -7.39 -8.55 4.76
N THR A 75 -8.61 -8.09 4.49
CA THR A 75 -9.80 -8.96 4.47
C THR A 75 -9.66 -10.05 3.41
N LEU A 76 -9.22 -9.69 2.20
CA LEU A 76 -9.02 -10.66 1.13
C LEU A 76 -7.93 -11.69 1.47
N GLY A 77 -6.88 -11.26 2.19
CA GLY A 77 -5.84 -12.15 2.70
C GLY A 77 -6.38 -13.12 3.75
N LEU A 78 -7.22 -12.65 4.68
CA LEU A 78 -7.88 -13.49 5.69
C LEU A 78 -8.81 -14.54 5.06
N ILE A 79 -9.54 -14.17 4.01
CA ILE A 79 -10.37 -15.09 3.23
C ILE A 79 -9.50 -16.17 2.56
N MET A 80 -8.37 -15.79 1.97
CA MET A 80 -7.48 -16.75 1.28
C MET A 80 -6.87 -17.80 2.22
N ILE A 81 -6.62 -17.44 3.48
CA ILE A 81 -6.13 -18.38 4.52
C ILE A 81 -7.27 -19.09 5.28
N GLY A 82 -8.54 -18.76 4.97
CA GLY A 82 -9.71 -19.43 5.55
C GLY A 82 -9.99 -19.09 7.03
N ILE A 83 -9.51 -17.93 7.50
CA ILE A 83 -9.80 -17.45 8.86
C ILE A 83 -11.23 -16.86 8.94
N ILE A 84 -11.68 -16.22 7.86
CA ILE A 84 -13.04 -15.69 7.66
C ILE A 84 -13.54 -16.23 6.33
#